data_AF-A0A821BA09-F1
#
_entry.id   AF-A0A821BA09-F1
#
_cell.length_a   1.000
_cell.length_b   1.000
_cell.length_c   1.000
_cell.angle_alpha   90.00
_cell.angle_beta   90.00
_cell.angle_gamma   90.00
#
_symmetry.space_group_name_H-M   'P 1'
#
loop_
_entity.id
_entity.type
_entity.pdbx_description
1 polymer ?
#
loop_
_entity_poly.entity_id
_entity_poly.type
_entity_poly.pdbx_seq_one_letter_code
_entity_poly.pdbx_strand_id
1 'polypeptide(L)'
;MPLIKIDSWFTRIGQALARDKTSTSDNKEDIRYAVRKINQYFYAEKPTAEVIEKYANVIVDLLLSTSNGPDDFEFLGQILNIVREILDCDKKFSRPLVKALIKNDVCSFLLHTLRSVSEDRGLGQDVSLQIHQILAVIGHHDKRLALKARLFKTIACTIGLLRIYSYNAKVCPVLLTLLKIYAKNGKFSFNQN
;
A
#
# COMPACT_ATOMS: atom_id res chain seq x y z
N MET A 1 21.29 -6.26 18.17
CA MET A 1 20.13 -6.05 19.06
C MET A 1 18.86 -5.47 18.40
N PRO A 2 18.88 -4.63 17.33
CA PRO A 2 17.64 -4.06 16.76
C PRO A 2 16.75 -5.07 16.02
N LEU A 3 17.33 -6.03 15.29
CA LEU A 3 16.60 -7.06 14.51
C LEU A 3 15.65 -7.94 15.35
N ILE A 4 15.98 -8.21 16.62
CA ILE A 4 15.15 -9.04 17.51
C ILE A 4 13.83 -8.34 17.85
N LYS A 5 13.84 -7.00 17.94
CA LYS A 5 12.65 -6.21 18.31
C LYS A 5 11.66 -6.11 17.15
N ILE A 6 12.13 -5.85 15.92
CA ILE A 6 11.26 -5.80 14.74
C ILE A 6 10.59 -7.16 14.45
N ASP A 7 11.33 -8.25 14.64
CA ASP A 7 10.80 -9.60 14.53
C ASP A 7 9.65 -9.86 15.51
N SER A 8 9.81 -9.39 16.75
CA SER A 8 8.77 -9.53 17.77
C SER A 8 7.49 -8.76 17.41
N TRP A 9 7.61 -7.56 16.82
CA TRP A 9 6.45 -6.75 16.43
C TRP A 9 5.69 -7.36 15.25
N PHE A 10 6.39 -7.77 14.19
CA PHE A 10 5.73 -8.42 13.06
C PHE A 10 5.10 -9.76 13.44
N THR A 11 5.77 -10.56 14.27
CA THR A 11 5.21 -11.83 14.74
C THR A 11 3.94 -11.62 15.56
N ARG A 12 3.91 -10.61 16.44
CA ARG A 12 2.71 -10.23 17.21
C ARG A 12 1.56 -9.81 16.29
N ILE A 13 1.84 -8.98 15.29
CA ILE A 13 0.84 -8.57 14.29
C ILE A 13 0.28 -9.81 13.57
N GLY A 14 1.15 -10.68 13.05
CA GLY A 14 0.72 -11.89 12.34
C GLY A 14 -0.13 -12.82 13.22
N GLN A 15 0.22 -12.98 14.50
CA GLN A 15 -0.56 -13.76 15.45
C GLN A 15 -1.91 -13.12 15.77
N ALA A 16 -1.95 -11.79 15.95
CA ALA A 16 -3.19 -11.07 16.23
C ALA A 16 -4.15 -11.13 15.03
N LEU A 17 -3.65 -10.95 13.80
CA LEU A 17 -4.43 -11.06 12.57
C LEU A 17 -4.94 -12.48 12.33
N ALA A 18 -4.12 -13.50 12.61
CA ALA A 18 -4.54 -14.91 12.48
C ALA A 18 -5.64 -15.30 13.50
N ARG A 19 -5.71 -14.61 14.64
CA ARG A 19 -6.73 -14.83 15.69
C ARG A 19 -8.04 -14.09 15.42
N ASP A 20 -8.11 -13.25 14.40
CA ASP A 20 -9.22 -12.30 14.16
C ASP A 20 -10.49 -12.95 13.57
N LYS A 21 -10.88 -14.11 14.10
CA LYS A 21 -12.27 -14.62 14.01
C LYS A 21 -13.13 -14.16 15.20
N THR A 22 -12.55 -13.49 16.20
CA THR A 22 -13.24 -12.98 17.40
C THR A 22 -12.60 -11.65 17.83
N SER A 23 -13.03 -10.54 17.25
CA SER A 23 -12.43 -9.21 17.42
C SER A 23 -12.66 -8.62 18.83
N THR A 24 -11.61 -8.54 19.66
CA THR A 24 -11.55 -7.73 20.88
C THR A 24 -10.83 -6.39 20.62
N SER A 25 -11.25 -5.32 21.31
CA SER A 25 -10.65 -3.97 21.22
C SER A 25 -9.15 -3.95 21.50
N ASP A 26 -8.70 -4.79 22.43
CA ASP A 26 -7.32 -4.82 22.91
C ASP A 26 -6.34 -5.28 21.82
N ASN A 27 -6.76 -6.23 20.97
CA ASN A 27 -5.94 -6.69 19.84
C ASN A 27 -5.65 -5.56 18.84
N LYS A 28 -6.61 -4.63 18.65
CA LYS A 28 -6.45 -3.52 17.70
C LYS A 28 -5.44 -2.49 18.20
N GLU A 29 -5.47 -2.15 19.50
CA GLU A 29 -4.50 -1.23 20.08
C GLU A 29 -3.09 -1.81 20.10
N ASP A 30 -2.94 -3.11 20.37
CA ASP A 30 -1.65 -3.80 20.30
C ASP A 30 -1.06 -3.78 18.88
N ILE A 31 -1.88 -4.02 17.86
CA ILE A 31 -1.46 -3.91 16.46
C ILE A 31 -1.05 -2.47 16.14
N ARG A 32 -1.87 -1.47 16.52
CA ARG A 32 -1.56 -0.04 16.31
C ARG A 32 -0.24 0.35 16.96
N TYR A 33 0.01 -0.11 18.19
CA TYR A 33 1.27 0.10 18.89
C TYR A 33 2.45 -0.51 18.12
N ALA A 34 2.33 -1.77 17.70
CA ALA A 34 3.38 -2.46 16.94
C ALA A 34 3.70 -1.74 15.62
N VAL A 35 2.67 -1.30 14.88
CA VAL A 35 2.82 -0.52 13.64
C VAL A 35 3.54 0.79 13.86
N ARG A 36 3.18 1.55 14.92
CA ARG A 36 3.88 2.79 15.29
C ARG A 36 5.36 2.52 15.58
N LYS A 37 5.68 1.43 16.28
CA LYS A 37 7.07 1.04 16.59
C LYS A 37 7.86 0.63 15.35
N ILE A 38 7.26 -0.10 14.42
CA ILE A 38 7.90 -0.45 13.15
C ILE A 38 8.19 0.81 12.34
N ASN A 39 7.26 1.76 12.26
CA ASN A 39 7.50 3.04 11.58
C ASN A 39 8.65 3.85 12.21
N GLN A 40 8.66 3.96 13.55
CA GLN A 40 9.77 4.61 14.27
C GLN A 40 11.11 3.94 13.97
N TYR A 41 11.12 2.62 13.89
CA TYR A 41 12.31 1.87 13.55
C TYR A 41 12.74 2.10 12.10
N PHE A 42 11.84 2.03 11.11
CA PHE A 42 12.15 2.30 9.70
C PHE A 42 12.63 3.72 9.43
N TYR A 43 12.16 4.68 10.23
CA TYR A 43 12.67 6.04 10.17
C TYR A 43 14.14 6.14 10.62
N ALA A 44 14.56 5.32 11.58
CA ALA A 44 15.93 5.31 12.10
C ALA A 44 16.87 4.37 11.32
N GLU A 45 16.38 3.20 10.91
CA GLU A 45 17.12 2.14 10.24
C GLU A 45 16.32 1.61 9.04
N LYS A 46 16.92 1.59 7.84
CA LYS A 46 16.24 1.08 6.64
C LYS A 46 15.86 -0.40 6.78
N PRO A 47 14.73 -0.84 6.21
CA PRO A 47 14.33 -2.24 6.25
C PRO A 47 15.36 -3.15 5.56
N THR A 48 15.65 -4.29 6.17
CA THR A 48 16.55 -5.31 5.62
C THR A 48 15.80 -6.30 4.73
N ALA A 49 16.50 -6.90 3.77
CA ALA A 49 15.91 -7.88 2.86
C ALA A 49 15.29 -9.09 3.59
N GLU A 50 15.92 -9.55 4.66
CA GLU A 50 15.46 -10.68 5.48
C GLU A 50 14.08 -10.41 6.12
N VAL A 51 13.91 -9.23 6.71
CA VAL A 51 12.64 -8.79 7.30
C VAL A 51 11.55 -8.71 6.21
N ILE A 52 11.87 -8.17 5.05
CA ILE A 52 10.92 -8.03 3.94
C ILE A 52 10.47 -9.40 3.42
N GLU A 53 11.40 -10.33 3.23
CA GLU A 53 11.08 -11.68 2.74
C GLU A 53 10.23 -12.47 3.74
N LYS A 54 10.55 -12.37 5.03
CA LYS A 54 9.85 -13.06 6.10
C LYS A 54 8.43 -12.53 6.35
N TYR A 55 8.23 -11.21 6.27
CA TYR A 55 6.96 -10.57 6.69
C TYR A 55 6.14 -9.96 5.57
N ALA A 56 6.50 -10.17 4.30
CA ALA A 56 5.73 -9.66 3.15
C ALA A 56 4.22 -9.99 3.24
N ASN A 57 3.87 -11.22 3.61
CA ASN A 57 2.46 -11.61 3.75
C ASN A 57 1.80 -10.95 4.97
N VAL A 58 2.51 -10.83 6.10
CA VAL A 58 1.96 -10.14 7.29
C VAL A 58 1.65 -8.68 6.99
N ILE A 59 2.50 -8.00 6.21
CA ILE A 59 2.26 -6.62 5.77
C ILE A 59 1.03 -6.54 4.85
N VAL A 60 0.86 -7.52 3.95
CA VAL A 60 -0.31 -7.62 3.08
C VAL A 60 -1.59 -7.84 3.89
N ASP A 61 -1.58 -8.81 4.82
CA ASP A 61 -2.73 -9.13 5.66
C ASP A 61 -3.10 -7.92 6.54
N LEU A 62 -2.09 -7.24 7.08
CA LEU A 62 -2.26 -6.02 7.85
C LEU A 62 -2.94 -4.93 7.02
N LEU A 63 -2.47 -4.69 5.79
CA LEU A 63 -3.07 -3.70 4.90
C LEU A 63 -4.52 -4.06 4.54
N LEU A 64 -4.79 -5.33 4.24
CA LEU A 64 -6.14 -5.80 3.91
C LEU A 64 -7.09 -5.85 5.13
N SER A 65 -6.55 -5.89 6.35
CA SER A 65 -7.33 -5.87 7.60
C SER A 65 -7.91 -4.49 7.93
N THR A 66 -7.37 -3.43 7.31
CA THR A 66 -7.86 -2.06 7.54
C THR A 66 -9.24 -1.85 6.93
N SER A 67 -10.08 -1.11 7.66
CA SER A 67 -11.40 -0.73 7.17
C SER A 67 -11.31 0.52 6.30
N ASN A 68 -12.15 0.63 5.26
CA ASN A 68 -12.21 1.82 4.40
C ASN A 68 -12.97 3.00 5.05
N GLY A 69 -12.96 3.11 6.38
CA GLY A 69 -13.66 4.14 7.15
C GLY A 69 -12.77 5.33 7.54
N PRO A 70 -13.34 6.51 7.79
CA PRO A 70 -12.58 7.73 8.12
C PRO A 70 -11.78 7.62 9.41
N ASP A 71 -12.29 6.90 10.41
CA ASP A 71 -11.61 6.69 11.71
C ASP A 71 -10.33 5.84 11.58
N ASP A 72 -10.10 5.22 10.43
CA ASP A 72 -8.99 4.29 10.19
C ASP A 72 -7.91 4.86 9.24
N PHE A 73 -8.09 6.08 8.69
CA PHE A 73 -7.15 6.64 7.72
C PHE A 73 -5.77 6.97 8.31
N GLU A 74 -5.69 7.39 9.57
CA GLU A 74 -4.39 7.61 10.22
C GLU A 74 -3.60 6.30 10.33
N PHE A 75 -4.28 5.21 10.72
CA PHE A 75 -3.66 3.91 10.88
C PHE A 75 -3.31 3.27 9.53
N LEU A 76 -4.20 3.40 8.54
CA LEU A 76 -3.89 3.04 7.16
C LEU A 76 -2.67 3.82 6.66
N GLY A 77 -2.60 5.13 6.90
CA GLY A 77 -1.44 5.96 6.53
C GLY A 77 -0.14 5.46 7.15
N GLN A 78 -0.17 5.02 8.41
CA GLN A 78 0.99 4.40 9.05
C GLN A 78 1.40 3.08 8.38
N ILE A 79 0.45 2.24 7.96
CA ILE A 79 0.75 0.98 7.24
C ILE A 79 1.29 1.27 5.84
N LEU A 80 0.68 2.22 5.11
CA LEU A 80 1.16 2.67 3.80
C LEU A 80 2.57 3.25 3.89
N ASN A 81 2.91 3.92 4.99
CA ASN A 81 4.27 4.39 5.24
C ASN A 81 5.26 3.23 5.32
N ILE A 82 4.96 2.17 6.09
CA ILE A 82 5.78 0.93 6.15
C ILE A 82 5.98 0.35 4.75
N VAL A 83 4.90 0.22 3.97
CA VAL A 83 4.96 -0.30 2.59
C VAL A 83 5.86 0.59 1.73
N ARG A 84 5.71 1.91 1.79
CA ARG A 84 6.49 2.87 0.99
C ARG A 84 7.98 2.80 1.33
N GLU A 85 8.35 2.81 2.61
CA GLU A 85 9.76 2.71 3.04
C GLU A 85 10.43 1.42 2.52
N ILE A 86 9.68 0.31 2.45
CA ILE A 86 10.17 -0.94 1.85
C ILE A 86 10.31 -0.82 0.33
N LEU A 87 9.35 -0.20 -0.35
CA LEU A 87 9.38 -0.03 -1.81
C LEU A 87 10.47 0.93 -2.28
N ASP A 88 10.82 1.93 -1.46
CA ASP A 88 11.87 2.92 -1.73
C ASP A 88 13.29 2.37 -1.48
N CYS A 89 13.43 1.18 -0.90
CA CYS A 89 14.71 0.46 -0.82
C CYS A 89 15.16 -0.09 -2.19
N ASP A 90 16.31 -0.78 -2.23
CA ASP A 90 16.80 -1.38 -3.48
C ASP A 90 15.69 -2.21 -4.15
N LYS A 91 15.50 -1.99 -5.46
CA LYS A 91 14.50 -2.68 -6.29
C LYS A 91 14.59 -4.20 -6.24
N LYS A 92 15.72 -4.78 -5.81
CA LYS A 92 15.84 -6.22 -5.54
C LYS A 92 15.17 -6.63 -4.23
N PHE A 93 15.26 -5.81 -3.19
CA PHE A 93 14.73 -6.09 -1.85
C PHE A 93 13.21 -5.94 -1.78
N SER A 94 12.62 -5.06 -2.59
CA SER A 94 11.16 -4.86 -2.61
C SER A 94 10.40 -5.93 -3.43
N ARG A 95 11.09 -6.80 -4.20
CA ARG A 95 10.46 -7.81 -5.06
C ARG A 95 9.53 -8.78 -4.31
N PRO A 96 9.90 -9.35 -3.14
CA PRO A 96 9.01 -10.27 -2.42
C PRO A 96 7.70 -9.58 -2.04
N LEU A 97 7.78 -8.35 -1.52
CA LEU A 97 6.60 -7.55 -1.17
C LEU A 97 5.75 -7.23 -2.40
N VAL A 98 6.34 -6.75 -3.50
CA VAL A 98 5.60 -6.47 -4.75
C VAL A 98 4.87 -7.71 -5.26
N LYS A 99 5.51 -8.89 -5.22
CA LYS A 99 4.86 -10.15 -5.60
C LYS A 99 3.69 -10.50 -4.68
N ALA A 100 3.87 -10.34 -3.36
CA ALA A 100 2.82 -10.62 -2.39
C ALA A 100 1.62 -9.66 -2.55
N LEU A 101 1.88 -8.37 -2.77
CA LEU A 101 0.85 -7.36 -3.02
C LEU A 101 0.02 -7.67 -4.28
N ILE A 102 0.68 -8.08 -5.38
CA ILE A 102 -0.02 -8.46 -6.62
C ILE A 102 -0.81 -9.75 -6.44
N LYS A 103 -0.21 -10.77 -5.79
CA LYS A 103 -0.82 -12.09 -5.59
C LYS A 103 -2.13 -11.99 -4.80
N ASN A 104 -2.18 -11.14 -3.77
CA ASN A 104 -3.33 -10.97 -2.89
C ASN A 104 -4.27 -9.83 -3.32
N ASP A 105 -4.16 -9.39 -4.57
CA ASP A 105 -5.00 -8.35 -5.18
C ASP A 105 -5.08 -7.02 -4.42
N VAL A 106 -4.01 -6.66 -3.71
CA VAL A 106 -3.93 -5.42 -2.93
C VAL A 106 -4.10 -4.17 -3.82
N CYS A 107 -3.73 -4.25 -5.10
CA CYS A 107 -4.00 -3.17 -6.04
C CYS A 107 -5.50 -2.81 -6.13
N SER A 108 -6.40 -3.80 -6.12
CA SER A 108 -7.84 -3.56 -6.14
C SER A 108 -8.31 -2.91 -4.85
N PHE A 109 -7.82 -3.40 -3.71
CA PHE A 109 -8.07 -2.79 -2.40
C PHE A 109 -7.67 -1.32 -2.39
N LEU A 110 -6.43 -1.00 -2.77
CA LEU A 110 -5.90 0.37 -2.82
C LEU A 110 -6.68 1.28 -3.77
N LEU A 111 -7.11 0.77 -4.93
CA LEU A 111 -7.93 1.53 -5.88
C LEU A 111 -9.33 1.80 -5.33
N HIS A 112 -9.93 0.82 -4.65
CA HIS A 112 -11.20 1.01 -3.95
C HIS A 112 -11.06 2.08 -2.86
N THR A 113 -10.03 1.98 -2.01
CA THR A 113 -9.76 2.97 -0.96
C THR A 113 -9.55 4.37 -1.54
N LEU A 114 -8.79 4.50 -2.65
CA LEU A 114 -8.63 5.77 -3.36
C LEU A 114 -9.96 6.38 -3.79
N ARG A 115 -10.89 5.55 -4.26
CA ARG A 115 -12.22 5.99 -4.66
C ARG A 115 -12.98 6.53 -3.45
N SER A 116 -13.02 5.77 -2.35
CA SER A 116 -13.68 6.18 -1.10
C SER A 116 -13.11 7.48 -0.55
N VAL A 117 -11.79 7.61 -0.50
CA VAL A 117 -11.10 8.82 -0.04
C VAL A 117 -11.39 10.03 -0.94
N SER A 118 -11.51 9.83 -2.26
CA SER A 118 -11.78 10.94 -3.18
C SER A 118 -13.21 11.52 -3.06
N GLU A 119 -14.13 10.75 -2.48
CA GLU A 119 -15.51 11.19 -2.23
C GLU A 119 -15.62 11.99 -0.92
N ASP A 120 -14.66 11.79 0.00
CA ASP A 120 -14.60 12.46 1.30
C ASP A 120 -13.63 13.66 1.27
N ARG A 121 -14.18 14.89 1.23
CA ARG A 121 -13.47 16.11 0.80
C ARG A 121 -12.41 16.67 1.76
N GLY A 122 -12.11 16.01 2.89
CA GLY A 122 -11.25 16.57 3.93
C GLY A 122 -10.00 15.76 4.33
N LEU A 123 -10.09 14.43 4.44
CA LEU A 123 -9.20 13.67 5.33
C LEU A 123 -8.29 12.63 4.67
N GLY A 124 -8.02 12.71 3.37
CA GLY A 124 -7.18 11.70 2.74
C GLY A 124 -6.33 12.13 1.55
N GLN A 125 -5.94 13.41 1.44
CA GLN A 125 -4.99 13.81 0.39
C GLN A 125 -3.63 13.12 0.58
N ASP A 126 -3.13 13.04 1.82
CA ASP A 126 -1.85 12.37 2.12
C ASP A 126 -1.94 10.86 1.91
N VAL A 127 -3.02 10.22 2.38
CA VAL A 127 -3.28 8.79 2.14
C VAL A 127 -3.43 8.53 0.64
N SER A 128 -4.18 9.36 -0.07
CA SER A 128 -4.33 9.26 -1.52
C SER A 128 -2.98 9.35 -2.23
N LEU A 129 -2.15 10.32 -1.86
CA LEU A 129 -0.81 10.46 -2.43
C LEU A 129 0.08 9.24 -2.14
N GLN A 130 0.07 8.73 -0.91
CA GLN A 130 0.81 7.51 -0.55
C GLN A 130 0.35 6.30 -1.36
N ILE A 131 -0.97 6.14 -1.56
CA ILE A 131 -1.49 5.05 -2.39
C ILE A 131 -1.02 5.22 -3.85
N HIS A 132 -1.03 6.43 -4.41
CA HIS A 132 -0.52 6.69 -5.76
C HIS A 132 0.99 6.35 -5.86
N GLN A 133 1.80 6.68 -4.86
CA GLN A 133 3.22 6.32 -4.84
C GLN A 133 3.43 4.80 -4.89
N ILE A 134 2.69 4.07 -4.06
CA ILE A 134 2.75 2.60 -3.99
C ILE A 134 2.28 1.97 -5.31
N LEU A 135 1.14 2.43 -5.84
CA LEU A 135 0.59 1.93 -7.11
C LEU A 135 1.52 2.21 -8.30
N ALA A 136 2.25 3.33 -8.31
CA ALA A 136 3.21 3.62 -9.37
C ALA A 136 4.33 2.57 -9.43
N VAL A 137 4.81 2.11 -8.27
CA VAL A 137 5.84 1.06 -8.18
C VAL A 137 5.27 -0.30 -8.58
N ILE A 138 4.15 -0.72 -7.98
CA ILE A 138 3.53 -2.03 -8.24
C ILE A 138 3.02 -2.13 -9.68
N GLY A 139 2.50 -1.03 -10.22
CA GLY A 139 1.87 -0.98 -11.55
C GLY A 139 2.81 -1.26 -12.72
N HIS A 140 4.13 -1.13 -12.53
CA HIS A 140 5.10 -1.62 -13.50
C HIS A 140 5.11 -3.15 -13.64
N HIS A 141 4.60 -3.86 -12.64
CA HIS A 141 4.60 -5.32 -12.54
C HIS A 141 3.19 -5.93 -12.67
N ASP A 142 2.14 -5.22 -12.28
CA ASP A 142 0.75 -5.67 -12.46
C ASP A 142 0.20 -5.29 -13.85
N LYS A 143 0.19 -6.26 -14.77
CA LYS A 143 -0.35 -6.10 -16.13
C LYS A 143 -1.85 -5.76 -16.17
N ARG A 144 -2.59 -6.05 -15.10
CA ARG A 144 -4.04 -5.80 -15.02
C ARG A 144 -4.38 -4.50 -14.31
N LEU A 145 -3.39 -3.74 -13.81
CA LEU A 145 -3.65 -2.51 -13.06
C LEU A 145 -4.47 -1.49 -13.87
N ALA A 146 -4.17 -1.32 -15.16
CA ALA A 146 -4.91 -0.41 -16.04
C ALA A 146 -6.41 -0.76 -16.14
N LEU A 147 -6.76 -2.05 -16.11
CA LEU A 147 -8.16 -2.50 -16.13
C LEU A 147 -8.83 -2.25 -14.79
N LYS A 148 -8.15 -2.60 -13.69
CA LYS A 148 -8.64 -2.34 -12.32
C LYS A 148 -8.91 -0.85 -12.11
N ALA A 149 -8.00 0.03 -12.53
CA ALA A 149 -8.17 1.48 -12.40
C ALA A 149 -9.39 2.03 -13.16
N ARG A 150 -9.73 1.44 -14.31
CA ARG A 150 -10.96 1.78 -15.05
C ARG A 150 -12.20 1.27 -14.31
N LEU A 151 -12.17 0.03 -13.83
CA LEU A 151 -13.27 -0.58 -13.08
C LEU A 151 -13.62 0.22 -11.82
N PHE A 152 -12.60 0.59 -11.04
CA PHE A 152 -12.76 1.41 -9.82
C PHE A 152 -12.88 2.92 -10.10
N LYS A 153 -12.88 3.34 -11.38
CA LYS A 153 -13.03 4.75 -11.81
C LYS A 153 -12.05 5.72 -11.14
N THR A 154 -10.81 5.29 -10.88
CA THR A 154 -9.80 6.07 -10.13
C THR A 154 -8.94 6.98 -11.00
N ILE A 155 -9.01 6.84 -12.34
CA ILE A 155 -8.25 7.68 -13.28
C ILE A 155 -8.56 9.17 -13.05
N ALA A 156 -9.84 9.50 -12.84
CA ALA A 156 -10.28 10.86 -12.55
C ALA A 156 -9.69 11.38 -11.23
N CYS A 157 -9.57 10.53 -10.21
CA CYS A 157 -8.95 10.87 -8.94
C CYS A 157 -7.46 11.23 -9.13
N THR A 158 -6.72 10.44 -9.93
CA THR A 158 -5.32 10.73 -10.27
C THR A 158 -5.15 12.04 -11.03
N ILE A 159 -6.03 12.32 -12.01
CA ILE A 159 -6.02 13.59 -12.76
C ILE A 159 -6.34 14.78 -11.84
N GLY A 160 -7.32 14.63 -10.95
CA GLY A 160 -7.66 15.64 -9.94
C GLY A 160 -6.46 16.00 -9.07
N LEU A 161 -5.74 14.99 -8.59
CA LEU A 161 -4.53 15.17 -7.79
C LEU A 161 -3.40 15.82 -8.61
N LEU A 162 -3.24 15.45 -9.88
CA LEU A 162 -2.24 16.06 -10.77
C LEU A 162 -2.48 17.56 -10.97
N ARG A 163 -3.73 18.01 -11.02
CA ARG A 163 -4.06 19.45 -11.11
C ARG A 163 -3.58 20.20 -9.87
N ILE A 164 -3.79 19.63 -8.68
CA ILE A 164 -3.38 20.20 -7.39
C ILE A 164 -1.85 20.25 -7.27
N TYR A 165 -1.17 19.15 -7.62
CA TYR A 165 0.27 18.98 -7.45
C TYR A 165 1.08 19.22 -8.75
N SER A 166 0.53 19.98 -9.69
CA SER A 166 1.10 20.19 -11.03
C SER A 166 2.52 20.77 -11.00
N TYR A 167 2.82 21.63 -10.02
CA TYR A 167 4.13 22.24 -9.82
C TYR A 167 5.04 21.49 -8.83
N ASN A 168 4.55 20.41 -8.20
CA ASN A 168 5.33 19.66 -7.25
C ASN A 168 6.24 18.66 -7.98
N ALA A 169 7.52 18.98 -8.08
CA ALA A 169 8.53 18.19 -8.79
C ALA A 169 8.71 16.76 -8.25
N LYS A 170 8.29 16.47 -7.00
CA LYS A 170 8.36 15.11 -6.42
C LYS A 170 7.11 14.29 -6.72
N VAL A 171 5.93 14.92 -6.68
CA VAL A 171 4.63 14.23 -6.83
C VAL A 171 4.22 14.09 -8.29
N CYS A 172 4.41 15.13 -9.09
CA CYS A 172 4.00 15.16 -10.49
C CYS A 172 4.54 13.96 -11.31
N PRO A 173 5.82 13.56 -11.20
CA PRO A 173 6.34 12.39 -11.92
C PRO A 173 5.64 11.07 -11.55
N VAL A 174 5.27 10.89 -10.28
CA VAL A 174 4.58 9.68 -9.79
C VAL A 174 3.21 9.57 -10.45
N LEU A 175 2.44 10.66 -10.43
CA LEU A 175 1.09 10.70 -11.00
C LEU A 175 1.12 10.52 -12.52
N LEU A 176 2.07 11.16 -13.21
CA LEU A 176 2.27 10.98 -14.66
C LEU A 176 2.67 9.54 -14.99
N THR A 177 3.50 8.90 -14.17
CA THR A 177 3.89 7.49 -14.35
C THR A 177 2.69 6.56 -14.22
N LEU A 178 1.82 6.79 -13.24
CA LEU A 178 0.57 6.04 -13.11
C LEU A 178 -0.37 6.24 -14.30
N LEU A 179 -0.55 7.48 -14.77
CA LEU A 179 -1.36 7.74 -15.96
C LEU A 179 -0.81 7.04 -17.19
N LYS A 180 0.53 7.00 -17.36
CA LYS A 180 1.17 6.20 -18.41
C LYS A 180 0.88 4.71 -18.25
N ILE A 181 0.87 4.17 -17.03
CA ILE A 181 0.50 2.77 -16.77
C ILE A 181 -0.97 2.52 -17.13
N TYR A 182 -1.89 3.40 -16.74
CA TYR A 182 -3.32 3.27 -17.06
C TYR A 182 -3.62 3.39 -18.55
N ALA A 183 -2.85 4.21 -19.26
CA ALA A 183 -2.96 4.42 -20.70
C ALA A 183 -2.38 3.27 -21.53
N LYS A 184 -1.51 2.42 -20.96
CA LYS A 184 -1.08 1.20 -21.65
C LYS A 184 -2.29 0.30 -21.85
N ASN A 185 -2.73 0.21 -23.10
CA ASN A 185 -3.74 -0.77 -23.49
C ASN A 185 -3.22 -2.15 -23.13
N GLY A 186 -3.87 -2.80 -22.18
CA GLY A 186 -3.62 -4.21 -21.90
C GLY A 186 -3.83 -4.96 -23.20
N LYS A 187 -2.74 -5.45 -23.81
CA LYS A 187 -2.83 -6.39 -24.93
C LYS A 187 -3.53 -7.63 -24.38
N PHE A 188 -4.85 -7.68 -24.53
CA PHE A 188 -5.60 -8.92 -24.41
C PHE A 188 -5.27 -9.74 -25.65
N SER A 189 -4.34 -10.69 -25.50
CA SER A 189 -4.35 -11.87 -26.35
C SER A 189 -5.60 -12.66 -25.98
N PHE A 190 -6.69 -12.45 -26.73
CA PHE A 190 -7.75 -13.45 -26.81
C PHE A 190 -7.09 -14.70 -27.41
N ASN A 191 -6.89 -15.74 -26.59
CA ASN A 191 -6.70 -17.06 -27.17
C ASN A 191 -8.01 -17.40 -27.88
N GLN A 192 -7.94 -17.44 -29.20
CA GLN A 192 -8.95 -18.04 -30.06
C GLN A 192 -8.96 -19.53 -29.72
N ASN A 193 -10.08 -20.00 -29.16
CA ASN A 193 -10.51 -21.38 -29.29
C ASN A 193 -11.66 -21.40 -30.30
#